data_AF-A0A1J6IIH7-F1
#
_entry.id   AF-A0A1J6IIH7-F1
#
_cell.length_a   1.000
_cell.length_b   1.000
_cell.length_c   1.000
_cell.angle_alpha   90.00
_cell.angle_beta   90.00
_cell.angle_gamma   90.00
#
_symmetry.space_group_name_H-M   'P 1'
#
loop_
_entity.id
_entity.type
_entity.pdbx_description
1 polymer ?
#
loop_
_entity_poly.entity_id
_entity_poly.type
_entity_poly.pdbx_seq_one_letter_code
_entity_poly.pdbx_strand_id
1 'polypeptide(L)'
;MKFGKRLKQHVEETLPGWGDKFLSYKDLKKLVRLISSASPAMLNGSETEFVYLLNNEIHKFNAFFVEQEEDFVIRHKELQQRIQIVVDIWGPNGNEPSETRYTEEMSKIKKDIVDFHGEMVLLINYSNINYTGIL
;
A
#
# COMPACT_ATOMS: atom_id res chain seq x y z
N MET A 1 11.24 -15.13 -5.24
CA MET A 1 11.34 -15.09 -6.72
C MET A 1 11.99 -13.78 -7.20
N LYS A 2 12.47 -13.70 -8.46
CA LYS A 2 13.05 -12.46 -9.02
C LYS A 2 12.01 -11.33 -9.13
N PHE A 3 10.75 -11.69 -9.43
CA PHE A 3 9.64 -10.75 -9.59
C PHE A 3 9.32 -9.96 -8.30
N GLY A 4 9.07 -10.64 -7.17
CA GLY A 4 8.74 -9.95 -5.92
C GLY A 4 9.82 -8.98 -5.42
N LYS A 5 11.10 -9.24 -5.71
CA LYS A 5 12.19 -8.30 -5.41
C LYS A 5 12.11 -7.04 -6.28
N ARG A 6 11.88 -7.19 -7.58
CA ARG A 6 11.73 -6.06 -8.51
C ARG A 6 10.49 -5.23 -8.18
N LEU A 7 9.38 -5.89 -7.86
CA LEU A 7 8.14 -5.21 -7.51
C LEU A 7 8.27 -4.46 -6.18
N LYS A 8 8.90 -5.06 -5.16
CA LYS A 8 9.24 -4.35 -3.91
C LYS A 8 10.12 -3.12 -4.17
N GLN A 9 11.17 -3.25 -4.98
CA GLN A 9 12.04 -2.13 -5.35
C GLN A 9 11.24 -1.02 -6.06
N HIS A 10 10.37 -1.38 -7.01
CA HIS A 10 9.54 -0.41 -7.71
C HIS A 10 8.58 0.34 -6.78
N VAL A 11 7.98 -0.37 -5.81
CA VAL A 11 7.15 0.25 -4.77
C VAL A 11 7.99 1.22 -3.92
N GLU A 12 9.20 0.83 -3.51
CA GLU A 12 10.11 1.70 -2.74
C GLU A 12 10.57 2.93 -3.52
N GLU A 13 10.80 2.81 -4.82
CA GLU A 13 11.18 3.93 -5.69
C GLU A 13 10.00 4.89 -5.92
N THR A 14 8.78 4.36 -6.03
CA THR A 14 7.57 5.15 -6.30
C THR A 14 6.99 5.77 -5.03
N LEU A 15 7.02 5.02 -3.92
CA LEU A 15 6.46 5.34 -2.61
C LEU A 15 7.48 4.98 -1.51
N PRO A 16 8.53 5.80 -1.30
CA PRO A 16 9.63 5.49 -0.40
C PRO A 16 9.22 5.24 1.06
N GLY A 17 8.07 5.80 1.49
CA GLY A 17 7.50 5.57 2.82
C GLY A 17 7.00 4.13 3.07
N TRP A 18 6.97 3.26 2.05
CA TRP A 18 6.41 1.91 2.17
C TRP A 18 7.48 0.83 2.41
N GLY A 19 8.76 1.15 2.28
CA GLY A 19 9.85 0.16 2.24
C GLY A 19 10.04 -0.66 3.52
N ASP A 20 9.90 -0.01 4.69
CA ASP A 20 10.00 -0.65 6.01
C ASP A 20 8.74 -1.43 6.41
N LYS A 21 7.64 -1.23 5.67
CA LYS A 21 6.34 -1.85 5.94
C LYS A 21 6.20 -3.26 5.39
N PHE A 22 7.10 -3.70 4.51
CA PHE A 22 7.09 -5.07 4.01
C PHE A 22 7.50 -6.10 5.07
N LEU A 23 7.05 -7.33 4.88
CA LEU A 23 7.46 -8.51 5.62
C LEU A 23 8.98 -8.68 5.60
N SER A 24 9.56 -8.77 6.80
CA SER A 24 10.98 -9.05 7.06
C SER A 24 11.30 -10.54 6.84
N TYR A 25 10.99 -11.06 5.64
CA TYR A 25 11.09 -12.48 5.30
C TYR A 25 12.49 -13.07 5.57
N LYS A 26 13.54 -12.26 5.40
CA LYS A 26 14.91 -12.70 5.66
C LYS A 26 15.14 -13.07 7.13
N ASP A 27 14.54 -12.34 8.06
CA ASP A 27 14.74 -12.56 9.49
C ASP A 27 13.90 -13.74 9.99
N LEU A 28 12.64 -13.83 9.54
CA LEU A 28 11.81 -15.03 9.74
C LEU A 28 12.50 -16.29 9.23
N LYS A 29 13.09 -16.24 8.03
CA LYS A 29 13.83 -17.37 7.46
C LYS A 29 15.07 -17.76 8.28
N LYS A 30 15.74 -16.81 8.93
CA LYS A 30 16.86 -17.13 9.83
C LYS A 30 16.38 -17.92 11.04
N LEU A 31 15.26 -17.51 11.65
CA LEU A 31 14.68 -18.23 12.78
C LEU A 31 14.21 -19.64 12.40
N VAL A 32 13.56 -19.81 11.24
CA VAL A 32 13.17 -21.14 10.72
C VAL A 32 14.38 -22.07 10.58
N ARG A 33 15.52 -21.54 10.09
CA ARG A 33 16.76 -22.33 9.98
C ARG A 33 17.32 -22.72 11.34
N LEU A 34 17.27 -21.81 12.32
CA LEU A 34 17.70 -22.09 13.69
C LEU A 34 16.86 -23.21 14.30
N ILE A 35 15.52 -23.12 14.20
CA ILE A 35 14.59 -24.16 14.64
C ILE A 35 14.90 -25.50 13.97
N SER A 36 15.12 -25.51 12.65
CA SER A 36 15.43 -26.73 11.89
C SER A 36 16.73 -27.40 12.31
N SER A 37 17.66 -26.64 12.90
CA SER A 37 18.97 -27.11 13.37
C SER A 37 19.07 -27.28 14.89
N ALA A 38 18.01 -26.94 15.64
CA ALA A 38 18.03 -26.90 17.09
C ALA A 38 17.92 -28.31 17.70
N SER A 39 18.60 -28.51 18.83
CA SER A 39 18.41 -29.72 19.65
C SER A 39 17.07 -29.67 20.39
N PRO A 40 16.51 -30.83 20.81
CA PRO A 40 15.20 -30.88 21.48
C PRO A 40 15.06 -29.98 22.71
N ALA A 41 16.16 -29.67 23.40
CA ALA A 41 16.17 -28.78 24.56
C ALA A 41 16.01 -27.28 24.22
N MET A 42 16.28 -26.88 22.98
CA MET A 42 16.26 -25.48 22.53
C MET A 42 15.06 -25.13 21.64
N LEU A 43 14.29 -26.13 21.19
CA LEU A 43 13.17 -25.98 20.25
C LEU A 43 12.11 -24.99 20.77
N ASN A 44 11.64 -25.16 22.00
CA ASN A 44 10.56 -24.35 22.57
C ASN A 44 10.89 -22.84 22.59
N GLY A 45 12.16 -22.49 22.84
CA GLY A 45 12.61 -21.10 22.83
C GLY A 45 12.62 -20.49 21.43
N SER A 46 13.20 -21.21 20.47
CA SER A 46 13.29 -20.75 19.08
C SER A 46 11.93 -20.69 18.38
N GLU A 47 11.01 -21.60 18.68
CA GLU A 47 9.63 -21.55 18.18
C GLU A 47 8.87 -20.34 18.74
N THR A 48 9.00 -20.07 20.05
CA THR A 48 8.37 -18.90 20.68
C THR A 48 8.85 -17.60 20.06
N GLU A 49 10.16 -17.48 19.82
CA GLU A 49 10.76 -16.31 19.18
C GLU A 49 10.28 -16.13 17.73
N PHE A 50 10.16 -17.22 16.98
CA PHE A 50 9.62 -17.18 15.62
C PHE A 50 8.15 -16.71 15.60
N VAL A 51 7.30 -17.29 16.45
CA VAL A 51 5.88 -16.91 16.53
C VAL A 51 5.73 -15.45 16.93
N TYR A 52 6.53 -14.98 17.90
CA TYR A 52 6.54 -13.58 18.31
C TYR A 52 6.90 -12.64 17.15
N LEU A 53 8.00 -12.92 16.43
CA LEU A 53 8.41 -12.10 15.28
C LEU A 53 7.36 -12.12 14.17
N LEU A 54 6.80 -13.30 13.86
CA LEU A 54 5.78 -13.45 12.83
C LEU A 54 4.54 -12.62 13.14
N ASN A 55 4.03 -12.68 14.37
CA ASN A 55 2.87 -11.89 14.79
C ASN A 55 3.15 -10.38 14.68
N ASN A 56 4.32 -9.93 15.12
CA ASN A 56 4.69 -8.51 15.01
C ASN A 56 4.77 -8.04 13.56
N GLU A 57 5.34 -8.87 12.68
CA GLU A 57 5.39 -8.56 11.25
C GLU A 57 4.00 -8.52 10.62
N ILE A 58 3.11 -9.47 10.97
CA ILE A 58 1.70 -9.48 10.55
C ILE A 58 0.98 -8.21 11.00
N HIS A 59 1.12 -7.84 12.27
CA HIS A 59 0.52 -6.61 12.78
C HIS A 59 1.05 -5.37 12.05
N LYS A 60 2.35 -5.30 11.79
CA LYS A 60 2.99 -4.18 11.09
C LYS A 60 2.41 -3.95 9.70
N PHE A 61 2.40 -4.97 8.84
CA PHE A 61 1.94 -4.78 7.46
C PHE A 61 0.42 -4.64 7.36
N ASN A 62 -0.34 -5.25 8.29
CA ASN A 62 -1.80 -5.08 8.34
C ASN A 62 -2.19 -3.69 8.81
N ALA A 63 -1.55 -3.17 9.86
CA ALA A 63 -1.80 -1.80 10.33
C ALA A 63 -1.53 -0.78 9.23
N PHE A 64 -0.40 -0.94 8.53
CA PHE A 64 -0.08 -0.10 7.39
C PHE A 64 -1.10 -0.22 6.25
N PHE A 65 -1.55 -1.42 5.91
CA PHE A 65 -2.57 -1.60 4.86
C PHE A 65 -3.87 -0.87 5.19
N VAL A 66 -4.36 -0.99 6.44
CA VAL A 66 -5.59 -0.34 6.89
C VAL A 66 -5.43 1.18 6.85
N GLU A 67 -4.32 1.73 7.34
CA GLU A 67 -4.02 3.16 7.28
C GLU A 67 -4.07 3.70 5.84
N GLN A 68 -3.44 3.00 4.88
CA GLN A 68 -3.47 3.40 3.48
C GLN A 68 -4.86 3.27 2.84
N GLU A 69 -5.63 2.24 3.21
CA GLU A 69 -7.02 2.08 2.76
C GLU A 69 -7.90 3.25 3.25
N GLU A 70 -7.75 3.66 4.51
CA GLU A 70 -8.46 4.80 5.08
C GLU A 70 -8.09 6.11 4.35
N ASP A 71 -6.80 6.36 4.12
CA ASP A 71 -6.32 7.51 3.34
C ASP A 71 -6.93 7.53 1.92
N PHE A 72 -7.04 6.37 1.28
CA PHE A 72 -7.63 6.26 -0.05
C PHE A 72 -9.13 6.53 -0.04
N VAL A 73 -9.86 6.09 0.98
CA VAL A 73 -11.29 6.43 1.13
C VAL A 73 -11.48 7.94 1.26
N ILE A 74 -10.61 8.61 2.02
CA ILE A 74 -10.66 10.08 2.18
C ILE A 74 -10.38 10.77 0.84
N ARG A 75 -9.26 10.44 0.17
CA ARG A 75 -8.89 11.04 -1.12
C ARG A 75 -9.93 10.78 -2.22
N HIS A 76 -10.56 9.61 -2.23
CA HIS A 76 -11.65 9.32 -3.15
C HIS A 76 -12.84 10.28 -2.94
N LYS A 77 -13.24 10.53 -1.69
CA LYS A 77 -14.30 11.50 -1.38
C LYS A 77 -13.91 12.93 -1.77
N GLU A 78 -12.67 13.33 -1.51
CA GLU A 78 -12.16 14.65 -1.91
C GLU A 78 -12.16 14.84 -3.42
N LEU A 79 -11.77 13.82 -4.19
CA LEU A 79 -11.84 13.85 -5.66
C LEU A 79 -13.28 14.00 -6.15
N GLN A 80 -14.23 13.25 -5.56
CA GLN A 80 -15.65 13.38 -5.89
C GLN A 80 -16.16 14.81 -5.60
N GLN A 81 -15.79 15.39 -4.47
CA GLN A 81 -16.17 16.76 -4.11
C GLN A 81 -15.57 17.79 -5.07
N ARG A 82 -14.28 17.63 -5.44
CA ARG A 82 -13.62 18.51 -6.41
C ARG A 82 -14.29 18.48 -7.78
N ILE A 83 -14.69 17.29 -8.25
CA ILE A 83 -15.47 17.15 -9.49
C ILE A 83 -16.77 17.93 -9.39
N GLN A 84 -17.51 17.73 -8.30
CA GLN A 84 -18.80 18.39 -8.09
C GLN A 84 -18.65 19.92 -8.10
N ILE A 85 -17.65 20.45 -7.38
CA ILE A 85 -17.34 21.89 -7.36
C ILE A 85 -17.05 22.41 -8.78
N VAL A 86 -16.22 21.72 -9.55
CA VAL A 86 -15.87 22.15 -10.93
C VAL A 86 -17.11 22.16 -11.83
N VAL A 87 -17.98 21.15 -11.71
CA VAL A 87 -19.24 21.06 -12.46
C VAL A 87 -20.20 22.18 -12.07
N ASP A 88 -20.38 22.42 -10.77
CA ASP A 88 -21.34 23.41 -10.26
C ASP A 88 -20.91 24.85 -10.51
N ILE A 89 -19.61 25.12 -10.58
CA ILE A 89 -19.11 26.48 -10.85
C ILE A 89 -18.98 26.69 -12.36
N TRP A 90 -18.17 25.89 -13.07
CA TRP A 90 -17.77 26.18 -14.45
C TRP A 90 -18.46 25.31 -15.51
N GLY A 91 -19.26 24.32 -15.10
CA GLY A 91 -19.97 23.44 -16.02
C GLY A 91 -21.02 24.19 -16.86
N PRO A 92 -21.60 23.53 -17.89
CA PRO A 92 -22.55 24.17 -18.80
C PRO A 92 -23.79 24.78 -18.12
N ASN A 93 -24.19 24.22 -16.97
CA ASN A 93 -25.31 24.69 -16.14
C ASN A 93 -24.83 25.23 -14.78
N GLY A 94 -23.55 25.60 -14.67
CA GLY A 94 -22.95 26.07 -13.43
C GLY A 94 -23.27 27.53 -13.11
N ASN A 95 -22.81 27.99 -11.95
CA ASN A 95 -22.97 29.37 -11.48
C ASN A 95 -22.20 30.39 -12.34
N GLU A 96 -21.03 30.00 -12.85
CA GLU A 96 -20.12 30.80 -13.68
C GLU A 96 -19.61 29.98 -14.89
N PRO A 97 -20.47 29.63 -15.87
CA PRO A 97 -20.10 28.72 -16.95
C PRO A 97 -18.86 29.19 -17.73
N SER A 98 -17.86 28.33 -17.84
CA SER A 98 -16.61 28.63 -18.56
C SER A 98 -15.99 27.35 -19.10
N GLU A 99 -16.09 27.14 -20.41
CA GLU A 99 -15.55 25.94 -21.07
C GLU A 99 -14.04 25.81 -20.87
N THR A 100 -13.30 26.93 -20.95
CA THR A 100 -11.85 26.95 -20.75
C THR A 100 -11.48 26.53 -19.33
N ARG A 101 -12.04 27.16 -18.30
CA ARG A 101 -11.74 26.80 -16.89
C ARG A 101 -12.20 25.40 -16.55
N TYR A 102 -13.39 25.00 -17.00
CA TYR A 102 -13.91 23.66 -16.81
C TYR A 102 -12.94 22.61 -17.38
N THR A 103 -12.49 22.79 -18.61
CA THR A 103 -11.59 21.85 -19.27
C THR A 103 -10.23 21.78 -18.59
N GLU A 104 -9.66 22.92 -18.19
CA GLU A 104 -8.39 23.00 -17.48
C GLU A 104 -8.43 22.28 -16.12
N GLU A 105 -9.42 22.58 -15.28
CA GLU A 105 -9.55 21.95 -13.96
C GLU A 105 -9.91 20.47 -14.06
N MET A 106 -10.79 20.10 -14.99
CA MET A 106 -11.15 18.71 -15.22
C MET A 106 -9.96 17.89 -15.73
N SER A 107 -9.04 18.50 -16.51
CA SER A 107 -7.80 17.86 -16.93
C SER A 107 -6.87 17.54 -15.75
N LYS A 108 -6.73 18.48 -14.81
CA LYS A 108 -5.96 18.26 -13.56
C LYS A 108 -6.58 17.13 -12.73
N ILE A 109 -7.90 17.16 -12.54
CA ILE A 109 -8.61 16.09 -11.81
C ILE A 109 -8.41 14.72 -12.47
N LYS A 110 -8.50 14.65 -13.81
CA LYS A 110 -8.26 13.39 -14.54
C LYS A 110 -6.86 12.84 -14.28
N LYS A 111 -5.84 13.71 -14.28
CA LYS A 111 -4.48 13.31 -13.94
C LYS A 111 -4.42 12.76 -12.51
N ASP A 112 -4.98 13.49 -11.54
CA ASP A 112 -4.99 13.06 -10.15
C ASP A 112 -5.69 11.71 -9.96
N ILE A 113 -6.76 11.42 -10.71
CA ILE A 113 -7.46 10.13 -10.70
C ILE A 113 -6.56 8.99 -11.20
N VAL A 114 -5.78 9.24 -12.26
CA VAL A 114 -4.86 8.23 -12.81
C VAL A 114 -3.73 7.94 -11.82
N ASP A 115 -3.14 8.98 -11.24
CA ASP A 115 -2.09 8.85 -10.23
C ASP A 115 -2.63 8.09 -9.00
N PHE A 116 -3.81 8.49 -8.50
CA PHE A 116 -4.50 7.82 -7.40
C PHE A 116 -4.81 6.34 -7.68
N HIS A 117 -5.25 6.01 -8.90
CA HIS A 117 -5.44 4.62 -9.31
C HIS A 117 -4.13 3.83 -9.28
N GLY A 118 -3.04 4.42 -9.77
CA GLY A 118 -1.71 3.82 -9.72
C GLY A 118 -1.29 3.47 -8.29
N GLU A 119 -1.50 4.37 -7.34
CA GLU A 119 -1.22 4.14 -5.92
C GLU A 119 -2.05 2.99 -5.34
N MET A 120 -3.34 2.90 -5.66
CA MET A 120 -4.18 1.77 -5.23
C MET A 120 -3.68 0.43 -5.77
N VAL A 121 -3.24 0.39 -7.03
CA VAL A 121 -2.63 -0.81 -7.63
C VAL A 121 -1.33 -1.20 -6.91
N LEU A 122 -0.53 -0.22 -6.48
CA LEU A 122 0.67 -0.49 -5.67
C LEU A 122 0.29 -1.09 -4.31
N LEU A 123 -0.78 -0.64 -3.65
CA LEU A 123 -1.26 -1.23 -2.38
C LEU A 123 -1.69 -2.69 -2.54
N ILE A 124 -2.39 -3.01 -3.64
CA ILE A 124 -2.77 -4.39 -3.97
C ILE A 124 -1.50 -5.25 -4.15
N ASN A 125 -0.51 -4.75 -4.87
CA ASN A 125 0.76 -5.43 -5.07
C ASN A 125 1.55 -5.62 -3.77
N TYR A 126 1.55 -4.62 -2.89
CA TYR A 126 2.10 -4.69 -1.55
C TYR A 126 1.45 -5.83 -0.76
N SER A 127 0.11 -5.87 -0.72
CA SER A 127 -0.65 -6.93 -0.02
C SER A 127 -0.30 -8.32 -0.57
N ASN A 128 -0.29 -8.48 -1.90
CA ASN A 128 0.08 -9.74 -2.56
C ASN A 128 1.51 -10.21 -2.20
N ILE A 129 2.49 -9.30 -2.15
CA ILE A 129 3.87 -9.63 -1.77
C ILE A 129 3.93 -10.12 -0.33
N ASN A 130 3.28 -9.40 0.61
CA ASN A 130 3.30 -9.76 2.03
C ASN A 130 2.59 -11.09 2.28
N TYR A 131 1.40 -11.29 1.70
CA TYR A 131 0.65 -12.52 1.81
C TYR A 131 1.41 -13.72 1.23
N THR A 132 1.99 -13.57 0.03
CA THR A 132 2.84 -14.61 -0.57
C THR A 132 4.09 -14.90 0.25
N GLY A 133 4.59 -13.93 1.02
CA GLY A 133 5.74 -14.13 1.90
C GLY A 133 5.44 -14.99 3.14
N ILE A 134 4.16 -15.17 3.48
CA ILE A 134 3.70 -16.00 4.60
C ILE A 134 3.41 -17.44 4.15
N LEU A 135 2.92 -17.62 2.91
CA LEU A 135 2.68 -18.93 2.29
C LEU A 135 3.99 -19.70 2.03
#